data_AF-A0AAW2XXR7-F1
#
_entry.id   AF-A0AAW2XXR7-F1
#
_cell.length_a   1.000
_cell.length_b   1.000
_cell.length_c   1.000
_cell.angle_alpha   90.00
_cell.angle_beta   90.00
_cell.angle_gamma   90.00
#
_symmetry.space_group_name_H-M   'P 1'
#
loop_
_entity.id
_entity.type
_entity.pdbx_description
1 polymer ?
#
loop_
_entity_poly.entity_id
_entity_poly.type
_entity_poly.pdbx_seq_one_letter_code
_entity_poly.pdbx_strand_id
1 'polypeptide(L)'
;MLLFCFRETQEIGIGIVVHDSARACIAWFAHKYIRIATPELAEALAAQEELLSAARLNLQHIQVEGDCTSLIHKLQTSSNDCSPGGPLVHEIRLLALRFHCVFSLVCLTGNFVAHSLARSAGMRLK
;
A
#
# COMPACT_ATOMS: atom_id res chain seq x y z
N MET A 1 -9.26 -0.44 -1.42
CA MET A 1 -8.24 0.62 -1.42
C MET A 1 -7.04 -0.04 -2.03
N LEU A 2 -6.58 0.48 -3.17
CA LEU A 2 -5.79 -0.29 -4.13
C LEU A 2 -4.34 0.20 -4.16
N LEU A 3 -3.39 -0.73 -4.01
CA LEU A 3 -1.95 -0.50 -4.01
C LEU A 3 -1.26 -1.02 -5.28
N PHE A 4 -0.40 -0.20 -5.89
CA PHE A 4 0.50 -0.65 -6.95
C PHE A 4 1.93 -0.13 -6.77
N CYS A 5 2.90 -1.04 -6.91
CA CYS A 5 4.34 -0.76 -7.00
C CYS A 5 4.85 -0.87 -8.44
N PHE A 6 5.31 0.24 -9.04
CA PHE A 6 5.97 0.25 -10.35
C PHE A 6 7.48 0.43 -10.21
N ARG A 7 8.26 -0.37 -10.95
CA ARG A 7 9.73 -0.38 -10.90
C ARG A 7 10.32 0.05 -12.23
N GLU A 8 11.09 1.14 -12.22
CA GLU A 8 11.99 1.51 -13.32
C GLU A 8 13.31 1.94 -12.66
N THR A 9 14.36 1.12 -12.82
CA THR A 9 15.76 1.36 -12.39
C THR A 9 15.98 2.03 -11.01
N GLN A 10 16.23 1.26 -9.95
CA GLN A 10 16.53 1.70 -8.55
C GLN A 10 15.51 2.63 -7.86
N GLU A 11 14.46 3.01 -8.56
CA GLU A 11 13.38 3.85 -8.07
C GLU A 11 12.10 3.03 -8.03
N ILE A 12 11.32 3.22 -6.97
CA ILE A 12 10.00 2.59 -6.83
C ILE A 12 8.96 3.70 -6.71
N GLY A 13 8.01 3.68 -7.65
CA GLY A 13 6.80 4.47 -7.55
C GLY A 13 5.74 3.71 -6.77
N ILE A 14 5.11 4.38 -5.82
CA ILE A 14 3.94 3.92 -5.07
C ILE A 14 2.74 4.75 -5.52
N GLY A 15 1.67 4.08 -5.91
CA GLY A 15 0.36 4.66 -6.16
C GLY A 15 -0.66 4.09 -5.19
N ILE A 16 -1.41 4.97 -4.52
CA ILE A 16 -2.51 4.63 -3.61
C ILE A 16 -3.78 5.25 -4.16
N VAL A 17 -4.86 4.46 -4.24
CA VAL A 17 -6.19 4.94 -4.60
C VAL A 17 -7.17 4.61 -3.49
N VAL A 18 -7.82 5.64 -2.96
CA VAL A 18 -8.89 5.54 -1.97
C VAL A 18 -10.22 5.74 -2.67
N HIS A 19 -11.11 4.78 -2.51
CA HIS A 19 -12.45 4.83 -3.05
C HIS A 19 -13.49 4.56 -1.95
N ASP A 20 -14.68 5.11 -2.11
CA ASP A 20 -15.81 4.83 -1.24
C ASP A 20 -16.47 3.46 -1.56
N SER A 21 -17.57 3.16 -0.87
CA SER A 21 -18.35 1.93 -1.08
C SER A 21 -19.05 1.86 -2.43
N ALA A 22 -19.25 3.00 -3.11
CA ALA A 22 -19.77 3.08 -4.46
C ALA A 22 -18.66 2.96 -5.53
N ARG A 23 -17.41 2.70 -5.12
CA ARG A 23 -16.19 2.65 -5.95
C ARG A 23 -15.83 4.01 -6.59
N ALA A 24 -16.37 5.11 -6.08
CA ALA A 24 -15.93 6.43 -6.49
C ALA A 24 -14.59 6.76 -5.84
N CYS A 25 -13.61 7.23 -6.63
CA CYS A 25 -12.32 7.68 -6.10
C CYS A 25 -12.51 8.96 -5.28
N ILE A 26 -12.16 8.90 -3.99
CA ILE A 26 -12.28 10.03 -3.05
C ILE A 26 -10.93 10.65 -2.71
N ALA A 27 -9.83 9.90 -2.87
CA ALA A 27 -8.48 10.41 -2.73
C ALA A 27 -7.49 9.52 -3.48
N TRP A 28 -6.34 10.08 -3.84
CA TRP A 28 -5.23 9.32 -4.40
C TRP A 28 -3.91 9.93 -3.95
N PHE A 29 -2.87 9.11 -3.93
CA PHE A 29 -1.52 9.52 -3.56
C PHE A 29 -0.52 8.84 -4.47
N ALA A 30 0.54 9.56 -4.84
CA ALA A 30 1.66 9.02 -5.58
C ALA A 30 2.95 9.49 -4.92
N HIS A 31 3.85 8.55 -4.64
CA HIS A 31 5.15 8.87 -4.07
C HIS A 31 6.24 8.06 -4.74
N LYS A 32 7.41 8.66 -4.87
CA LYS A 32 8.58 8.02 -5.47
C LYS A 32 9.63 7.84 -4.39
N TYR A 33 9.98 6.60 -4.11
CA TYR A 33 11.08 6.27 -3.22
C TYR A 33 12.32 5.93 -4.04
N ILE A 34 13.47 6.41 -3.55
CA ILE A 34 14.78 6.15 -4.13
C ILE A 34 15.49 5.17 -3.20
N ARG A 35 16.13 4.13 -3.74
CA ARG A 35 16.92 3.11 -2.98
C ARG A 35 16.11 2.17 -2.08
N ILE A 36 14.88 1.81 -2.45
CA ILE A 36 14.21 0.69 -1.77
C ILE A 36 14.86 -0.63 -2.20
N ALA A 37 15.23 -1.44 -1.22
CA ALA A 37 15.98 -2.68 -1.41
C ALA A 37 15.15 -3.80 -2.07
N THR A 38 13.86 -3.92 -1.76
CA THR A 38 12.99 -5.02 -2.24
C THR A 38 11.58 -4.54 -2.58
N PRO A 39 10.88 -5.19 -3.53
CA PRO A 39 9.50 -4.87 -3.86
C PRO A 39 8.55 -5.07 -2.67
N GLU A 40 8.79 -6.09 -1.84
CA GLU A 40 8.02 -6.32 -0.61
C GLU A 40 8.15 -5.15 0.38
N LEU A 41 9.35 -4.56 0.52
CA LEU A 41 9.56 -3.41 1.39
C LEU A 41 8.85 -2.16 0.86
N ALA A 42 8.78 -1.97 -0.45
CA ALA A 42 8.01 -0.89 -1.03
C ALA A 42 6.51 -1.06 -0.76
N GLU A 43 5.98 -2.25 -1.03
CA GLU A 43 4.57 -2.55 -0.79
C GLU A 43 4.23 -2.37 0.70
N ALA A 44 5.14 -2.74 1.61
CA ALA A 44 4.96 -2.51 3.04
C ALA A 44 4.93 -1.02 3.40
N LEU A 45 5.86 -0.21 2.86
CA LEU A 45 5.86 1.24 3.07
C LEU A 45 4.60 1.89 2.52
N ALA A 46 4.11 1.41 1.38
CA ALA A 46 2.89 1.90 0.80
C ALA A 46 1.65 1.58 1.65
N ALA A 47 1.54 0.33 2.14
CA ALA A 47 0.48 -0.06 3.07
C ALA A 47 0.53 0.76 4.37
N GLN A 48 1.72 1.10 4.86
CA GLN A 48 1.86 2.01 6.01
C GLN A 48 1.32 3.41 5.70
N GLU A 49 1.73 4.03 4.58
CA GLU A 49 1.25 5.35 4.17
C GLU A 49 -0.26 5.37 3.92
N GLU A 50 -0.80 4.27 3.41
CA GLU A 50 -2.23 4.06 3.18
C GLU A 50 -3.03 4.07 4.50
N LEU A 51 -2.57 3.33 5.51
CA LEU A 51 -3.17 3.35 6.85
C LEU A 51 -3.06 4.72 7.53
N LEU A 52 -1.92 5.40 7.39
CA LEU A 52 -1.74 6.75 7.91
C LEU A 52 -2.66 7.76 7.22
N SER A 53 -2.85 7.61 5.90
CA SER A 53 -3.77 8.45 5.13
C SER A 53 -5.23 8.18 5.52
N ALA A 54 -5.60 6.91 5.71
CA ALA A 54 -6.92 6.54 6.22
C ALA A 54 -7.18 7.14 7.61
N ALA A 55 -6.17 7.19 8.49
CA ALA A 55 -6.27 7.86 9.79
C ALA A 55 -6.51 9.37 9.62
N ARG A 56 -5.79 10.04 8.71
CA ARG A 56 -5.98 11.48 8.43
C ARG A 56 -7.37 11.79 7.87
N LEU A 57 -7.96 10.85 7.13
CA LEU A 57 -9.31 10.94 6.57
C LEU A 57 -10.42 10.50 7.55
N ASN A 58 -10.07 10.12 8.79
CA ASN A 58 -11.00 9.60 9.80
C ASN A 58 -11.85 8.40 9.31
N LEU A 59 -11.26 7.54 8.48
CA LEU A 59 -11.92 6.31 8.04
C LEU A 59 -11.95 5.29 9.18
N GLN A 60 -13.00 4.47 9.24
CA GLN A 60 -13.14 3.39 10.24
C GLN A 60 -13.13 2.00 9.60
N HIS A 61 -13.67 1.86 8.39
CA HIS A 61 -13.71 0.60 7.64
C HIS A 61 -12.80 0.72 6.44
N ILE A 62 -11.78 -0.13 6.37
CA ILE A 62 -10.79 -0.07 5.30
C ILE A 62 -10.50 -1.47 4.76
N GLN A 63 -10.29 -1.55 3.45
CA GLN A 63 -9.80 -2.75 2.79
C GLN A 63 -8.52 -2.37 2.05
N VAL A 64 -7.39 -2.89 2.53
CA VAL A 64 -6.06 -2.69 1.97
C VAL A 64 -5.81 -3.82 0.97
N GLU A 65 -5.63 -3.46 -0.30
CA GLU A 65 -5.48 -4.40 -1.40
C GLU A 65 -4.09 -4.26 -2.01
N GLY A 66 -3.26 -5.31 -1.93
CA GLY A 66 -1.92 -5.35 -2.51
C GLY A 66 -1.75 -6.49 -3.50
N ASP A 67 -0.72 -6.43 -4.34
CA ASP A 67 -0.36 -7.52 -5.26
C ASP A 67 0.78 -8.40 -4.73
N CYS A 68 1.41 -7.99 -3.62
CA CYS A 68 2.49 -8.73 -2.97
C CYS A 68 1.95 -9.83 -2.05
N THR A 69 1.89 -11.06 -2.56
CA THR A 69 1.41 -12.23 -1.80
C THR A 69 2.18 -12.45 -0.50
N SER A 70 3.50 -12.26 -0.47
CA SER A 70 4.30 -12.46 0.75
C SER A 70 3.91 -11.45 1.83
N LEU A 71 3.76 -10.18 1.47
CA LEU A 71 3.34 -9.13 2.39
C LEU A 71 1.92 -9.35 2.89
N ILE A 72 0.95 -9.60 1.99
CA ILE A 72 -0.45 -9.81 2.39
C ILE A 72 -0.55 -11.01 3.34
N HIS A 73 0.13 -12.12 3.03
CA HIS A 73 0.17 -13.27 3.93
C HIS A 73 0.77 -12.90 5.29
N LYS A 74 1.90 -12.18 5.32
CA LYS A 74 2.48 -11.69 6.57
C LYS A 74 1.53 -10.76 7.32
N LEU A 75 0.79 -9.88 6.68
CA LEU A 75 -0.15 -8.99 7.36
C LEU A 75 -1.36 -9.74 7.93
N GLN A 76 -1.74 -10.86 7.32
CA GLN A 76 -2.83 -11.73 7.76
C GLN A 76 -2.41 -12.74 8.85
N THR A 77 -1.13 -13.12 8.94
CA THR A 77 -0.67 -14.07 9.96
C THR A 77 -0.25 -13.39 11.26
N SER A 78 -0.52 -14.04 12.39
CA SER A 78 -0.07 -13.59 13.72
C SER A 78 1.38 -13.96 14.03
N SER A 79 2.12 -14.55 13.07
CA SER A 79 3.50 -15.00 13.29
C SER A 79 4.47 -13.83 13.35
N ASN A 80 5.48 -13.95 14.21
CA ASN A 80 6.62 -13.03 14.20
C ASN A 80 7.39 -13.21 12.89
N ASP A 81 7.65 -12.08 12.22
CA ASP A 81 8.49 -12.05 11.03
C ASP A 81 9.90 -11.61 11.45
N CYS A 82 10.86 -12.53 11.36
CA CYS A 82 12.28 -12.27 11.67
C CYS A 82 13.07 -11.77 10.44
N SER A 83 12.40 -11.45 9.34
CA SER A 83 13.05 -10.88 8.15
C SER A 83 13.42 -9.40 8.37
N PRO A 84 14.29 -8.82 7.52
CA PRO A 84 14.62 -7.39 7.60
C PRO A 84 13.40 -6.44 7.53
N GLY A 85 12.29 -6.88 6.93
CA GLY A 85 11.02 -6.13 6.88
C GLY A 85 10.09 -6.38 8.06
N GLY A 86 10.41 -7.32 8.96
CA GLY A 86 9.57 -7.72 10.07
C GLY A 86 9.13 -6.61 11.01
N PRO A 87 10.03 -5.68 11.42
CA PRO A 87 9.63 -4.52 12.22
C PRO A 87 8.60 -3.63 11.52
N LEU A 88 8.73 -3.42 10.20
CA LEU A 88 7.77 -2.62 9.45
C LEU A 88 6.41 -3.34 9.34
N VAL A 89 6.42 -4.65 9.10
CA VAL A 89 5.19 -5.47 9.11
C VAL A 89 4.49 -5.38 10.46
N HIS A 90 5.24 -5.41 11.57
CA HIS A 90 4.69 -5.27 12.91
C HIS A 90 4.02 -3.91 13.12
N GLU A 91 4.69 -2.82 12.72
CA GLU A 91 4.12 -1.46 12.77
C GLU A 91 2.83 -1.34 11.94
N ILE A 92 2.80 -1.90 10.73
CA ILE A 92 1.59 -1.89 9.88
C ILE A 92 0.44 -2.63 10.57
N ARG A 93 0.70 -3.80 11.19
CA ARG A 93 -0.32 -4.53 11.95
C ARG A 93 -0.84 -3.69 13.13
N LEU A 94 0.03 -3.02 13.88
CA LEU A 94 -0.37 -2.14 14.98
C LEU A 94 -1.22 -0.97 14.51
N LEU A 95 -0.85 -0.33 13.39
CA LEU A 95 -1.65 0.74 12.78
C LEU A 95 -3.02 0.23 12.32
N ALA A 96 -3.08 -0.98 11.74
CA ALA A 96 -4.31 -1.58 11.25
C ALA A 96 -5.33 -1.86 12.36
N LEU A 97 -4.89 -2.09 13.61
CA LEU A 97 -5.78 -2.28 14.77
C LEU A 97 -6.66 -1.06 15.08
N ARG A 98 -6.33 0.12 14.53
CA ARG A 98 -7.13 1.34 14.69
C ARG A 98 -8.38 1.36 13.80
N PHE A 99 -8.53 0.37 12.93
CA PHE A 99 -9.58 0.29 11.93
C PHE A 99 -10.23 -1.11 11.93
N HIS A 100 -11.44 -1.20 11.38
CA HIS A 100 -11.96 -2.44 10.83
C HIS A 100 -11.25 -2.71 9.49
N CYS A 101 -10.03 -3.24 9.59
CA CYS A 101 -9.13 -3.44 8.45
C CYS A 101 -9.19 -4.88 7.93
N VAL A 102 -9.30 -5.03 6.61
CA VAL A 102 -9.12 -6.30 5.90
C VAL A 102 -7.99 -6.16 4.89
N PHE A 103 -7.06 -7.12 4.88
CA PHE A 103 -6.02 -7.23 3.86
C PHE A 103 -6.45 -8.25 2.80
N SER A 104 -6.30 -7.92 1.53
CA SER A 104 -6.64 -8.84 0.43
C SER A 104 -5.65 -8.74 -0.73
N LEU A 105 -5.46 -9.86 -1.43
CA LEU A 105 -4.66 -9.91 -2.65
C LEU A 105 -5.50 -9.43 -3.84
N VAL A 106 -4.95 -8.57 -4.68
CA VAL A 106 -5.58 -8.14 -5.93
C VAL A 106 -4.83 -8.69 -7.14
N CYS A 107 -5.56 -9.05 -8.19
CA CYS A 107 -4.95 -9.41 -9.47
C CYS A 107 -4.30 -8.17 -10.11
N LEU A 108 -3.11 -8.34 -10.70
CA LEU A 108 -2.36 -7.29 -11.41
C LEU A 108 -3.21 -6.52 -12.45
N THR A 109 -4.21 -7.17 -13.05
CA THR A 109 -5.12 -6.56 -14.03
C THR A 109 -6.22 -5.69 -13.42
N GLY A 110 -6.51 -5.85 -12.13
CA GLY A 110 -7.56 -5.12 -11.41
C GLY A 110 -7.14 -3.72 -10.96
N ASN A 111 -5.87 -3.37 -11.09
CA ASN A 111 -5.31 -2.16 -10.47
C ASN A 111 -4.55 -1.23 -11.43
N PHE A 112 -5.10 -1.05 -12.63
CA PHE A 112 -4.50 -0.20 -13.68
C PHE A 112 -4.32 1.27 -13.23
N VAL A 113 -5.21 1.78 -12.38
CA VAL A 113 -5.18 3.19 -11.94
C VAL A 113 -4.01 3.43 -10.98
N ALA A 114 -3.85 2.61 -9.93
CA ALA A 114 -2.72 2.76 -9.03
C ALA A 114 -1.40 2.44 -9.76
N HIS A 115 -1.39 1.51 -10.71
CA HIS A 115 -0.23 1.26 -11.58
C HIS A 115 0.19 2.52 -12.34
N SER A 116 -0.77 3.15 -13.00
CA SER A 116 -0.54 4.37 -13.76
C SER A 116 -0.06 5.52 -12.87
N LEU A 117 -0.60 5.63 -11.64
CA LEU A 117 -0.16 6.61 -10.64
C LEU A 117 1.26 6.35 -10.17
N ALA A 118 1.60 5.10 -9.83
CA ALA A 118 2.93 4.69 -9.43
C ALA A 118 3.97 5.04 -10.51
N ARG A 119 3.66 4.76 -11.78
CA ARG A 119 4.50 5.14 -12.92
C ARG A 119 4.61 6.66 -13.10
N SER A 120 3.55 7.39 -12.75
CA SER A 120 3.49 8.85 -12.87
C SER A 120 4.04 9.60 -11.65
N ALA A 121 4.48 8.91 -10.58
CA ALA A 121 4.99 9.54 -9.35
C ALA A 121 6.24 10.44 -9.55
N GLY A 122 6.85 10.42 -10.75
CA GLY A 122 7.86 11.39 -11.18
C GLY A 122 7.33 12.73 -11.70
N MET A 123 6.01 12.86 -11.96
CA MET A 123 5.34 14.11 -12.32
C MET A 123 4.66 14.68 -11.08
N ARG A 124 5.35 15.63 -10.45
CA ARG A 124 4.84 16.53 -9.41
C ARG A 124 3.59 17.24 -9.97
N LEU A 125 2.40 16.91 -9.48
CA LEU A 125 1.26 17.82 -9.62
C LEU A 125 1.36 18.85 -8.49
N LYS A 126 1.30 20.13 -8.91
CA LYS A 126 1.38 21.33 -8.06
C LYS A 126 0.25 21.39 -7.06
#